data_AF-A0A452TYU4-F1
#
_entry.id   AF-A0A452TYU4-F1
#
_cell.length_a   1.000
_cell.length_b   1.000
_cell.length_c   1.000
_cell.angle_alpha   90.00
_cell.angle_beta   90.00
_cell.angle_gamma   90.00
#
_symmetry.space_group_name_H-M   'P 1'
#
loop_
_entity.id
_entity.type
_entity.pdbx_description
1 polymer ?
#
loop_
_entity_poly.entity_id
_entity_poly.type
_entity_poly.pdbx_seq_one_letter_code
_entity_poly.pdbx_strand_id
1 'polypeptide(L)'
;MGKNLESLLLSLTFSFCTGFSRGETVEQRPSTLSVRQGRSSVINCSYSDSASVYFPWYKQELGKGPRLLIDIRSSMTTKEDQRLTVLLNRTARHLSLHIADTQPEDSAVYFSVYYCAVNDTVTGTAGGAEHKL
;
A
#
# COMPACT_ATOMS: atom_id res chain seq x y z
N MET A 1 33.13 11.09 -18.24
CA MET A 1 32.47 11.65 -17.04
C MET A 1 31.01 11.18 -17.05
N GLY A 2 30.70 10.07 -16.37
CA GLY A 2 29.34 9.50 -16.37
C GLY A 2 28.42 10.39 -15.55
N LYS A 3 27.29 10.81 -16.12
CA LYS A 3 26.26 11.56 -15.38
C LYS A 3 25.68 10.58 -14.36
N ASN A 4 25.83 10.84 -13.06
CA ASN A 4 25.11 10.08 -12.04
C ASN A 4 23.63 10.43 -12.19
N LEU A 5 22.84 9.51 -12.75
CA LEU A 5 21.42 9.70 -12.94
C LEU A 5 20.71 9.21 -11.66
N GLU A 6 19.95 10.11 -11.04
CA GLU A 6 19.23 9.88 -9.79
C GLU A 6 17.74 9.69 -10.11
N SER A 7 17.10 8.78 -9.39
CA SER A 7 15.66 8.54 -9.45
C SER A 7 14.98 9.07 -8.20
N LEU A 8 13.88 9.81 -8.38
CA LEU A 8 13.11 10.37 -7.27
C LEU A 8 11.84 9.55 -7.04
N LEU A 9 11.79 8.86 -5.90
CA LEU A 9 10.65 8.05 -5.50
C LEU A 9 9.88 8.80 -4.41
N LEU A 10 8.63 9.13 -4.68
CA LEU A 10 7.70 9.73 -3.70
C LEU A 10 6.69 8.67 -3.25
N SER A 11 6.34 8.64 -1.97
CA SER A 11 5.39 7.65 -1.43
C SER A 11 4.12 8.33 -0.89
N LEU A 12 2.94 7.85 -1.30
CA LEU A 12 1.62 8.24 -0.78
C LEU A 12 0.77 7.02 -0.39
N THR A 13 -0.05 7.11 0.66
CA THR A 13 -0.93 6.00 1.04
C THR A 13 -2.38 6.41 1.10
N PHE A 14 -3.27 5.52 0.67
CA PHE A 14 -4.71 5.74 0.70
C PHE A 14 -5.42 4.55 1.35
N SER A 15 -6.32 4.83 2.31
CA SER A 15 -7.27 3.87 2.88
C SER A 15 -8.63 4.04 2.21
N PHE A 16 -9.16 2.97 1.62
CA PHE A 16 -10.51 2.94 1.06
C PHE A 16 -11.38 1.95 1.85
N CYS A 17 -11.91 2.42 2.98
CA CYS A 17 -12.85 1.66 3.81
C CYS A 17 -14.22 2.37 3.79
N THR A 18 -15.24 1.71 3.22
CA THR A 18 -16.62 2.22 3.16
C THR A 18 -17.38 1.83 4.43
N GLY A 19 -17.03 2.46 5.56
CA GLY A 19 -17.70 2.30 6.85
C GLY A 19 -17.00 3.10 7.94
N PHE A 20 -17.76 3.87 8.73
CA PHE A 20 -17.33 4.84 9.76
C PHE A 20 -15.82 4.84 10.09
N SER A 21 -15.09 5.78 9.50
CA SER A 21 -13.66 5.98 9.73
C SER A 21 -13.42 6.49 11.17
N ARG A 22 -13.07 5.58 12.09
CA ARG A 22 -12.31 5.98 13.28
C ARG A 22 -10.85 6.10 12.86
N GLY A 23 -10.38 7.36 12.80
CA GLY A 23 -9.01 7.81 12.51
C GLY A 23 -7.97 6.70 12.32
N GLU A 24 -7.79 6.28 11.07
CA GLU A 24 -6.67 5.44 10.68
C GLU A 24 -5.48 6.34 10.35
N THR A 25 -4.37 6.13 11.05
CA THR A 25 -3.09 6.78 10.76
C THR A 25 -2.28 5.86 9.87
N VAL A 26 -2.02 6.29 8.64
CA VAL A 26 -1.23 5.54 7.67
C VAL A 26 0.09 6.27 7.46
N GLU A 27 1.20 5.57 7.63
CA GLU A 27 2.53 6.16 7.53
C GLU A 27 3.39 5.37 6.53
N GLN A 28 3.81 6.06 5.48
CA GLN A 28 4.80 5.57 4.53
C GLN A 28 6.12 6.30 4.73
N ARG A 29 7.21 5.53 4.70
CA ARG A 29 8.57 6.07 4.82
C ARG A 29 9.52 5.40 3.84
N PRO A 30 10.43 6.17 3.22
CA PRO A 30 10.55 7.64 3.28
C PRO A 30 9.52 8.34 2.37
N SER A 31 9.10 9.56 2.72
CA SER A 31 8.22 10.39 1.90
C SER A 31 8.86 10.78 0.56
N THR A 32 10.19 10.86 0.54
CA THR A 32 10.98 11.12 -0.66
C THR A 32 12.30 10.35 -0.57
N LEU A 33 12.66 9.63 -1.63
CA LEU A 33 13.92 8.90 -1.73
C LEU A 33 14.61 9.25 -3.04
N SER A 34 15.85 9.76 -2.96
CA SER A 34 16.75 9.86 -4.12
C SER A 34 17.60 8.60 -4.19
N VAL A 35 17.56 7.91 -5.32
CA VAL A 35 18.25 6.65 -5.52
C VAL A 35 19.12 6.74 -6.76
N ARG A 36 20.40 6.41 -6.62
CA ARG A 36 21.31 6.26 -7.75
C ARG A 36 20.86 5.13 -8.65
N GLN A 37 20.97 5.35 -9.96
CA GLN A 37 20.74 4.29 -10.93
C GLN A 37 21.52 3.01 -10.59
N GLY A 38 20.88 1.86 -10.75
CA GLY A 38 21.44 0.54 -10.46
C GLY A 38 21.46 0.15 -8.98
N ARG A 39 20.98 1.01 -8.07
CA ARG A 39 20.81 0.66 -6.66
C ARG A 39 19.42 0.13 -6.40
N SER A 40 19.29 -0.70 -5.35
CA SER A 40 17.99 -1.13 -4.87
C SER A 40 17.37 -0.06 -3.98
N SER A 41 16.05 0.04 -4.01
CA SER A 41 15.27 0.94 -3.17
C SER A 41 14.11 0.20 -2.51
N VAL A 42 13.64 0.74 -1.39
CA VAL A 42 12.55 0.15 -0.61
C VAL A 42 11.59 1.24 -0.18
N ILE A 43 10.30 1.03 -0.44
CA ILE A 43 9.20 1.89 0.00
C ILE A 43 8.38 1.10 1.01
N ASN A 44 8.29 1.59 2.24
CA ASN A 44 7.59 0.91 3.34
C ASN A 44 6.26 1.58 3.62
N CYS A 45 5.22 0.77 3.86
CA CYS A 45 3.86 1.16 4.21
C CYS A 45 3.39 0.37 5.44
N SER A 46 3.00 1.08 6.49
CA SER A 46 2.27 0.48 7.62
C SER A 46 0.79 0.80 7.51
N TYR A 47 -0.07 -0.19 7.77
CA TYR A 47 -1.53 -0.03 7.75
C TYR A 47 -2.15 -0.44 9.09
N SER A 48 -3.37 -0.01 9.38
CA SER A 48 -4.05 -0.29 10.66
C SER A 48 -5.08 -1.41 10.58
N ASP A 49 -5.72 -1.56 9.43
CA ASP A 49 -6.82 -2.51 9.25
C ASP A 49 -6.34 -3.97 9.27
N SER A 50 -7.16 -4.85 9.87
CA SER A 50 -6.90 -6.29 9.96
C SER A 50 -7.69 -7.11 8.92
N ALA A 51 -8.74 -6.52 8.36
CA ALA A 51 -9.65 -7.15 7.40
C ALA A 51 -9.20 -7.00 5.94
N SER A 52 -8.08 -6.32 5.69
CA SER A 52 -7.59 -6.05 4.34
C SER A 52 -7.13 -7.31 3.63
N VAL A 53 -7.70 -7.55 2.44
CA VAL A 53 -7.45 -8.76 1.64
C VAL A 53 -6.63 -8.52 0.37
N TYR A 54 -6.58 -7.27 -0.10
CA TYR A 54 -5.98 -6.89 -1.37
C TYR A 54 -5.16 -5.61 -1.22
N PHE A 55 -3.91 -5.65 -1.69
CA PHE A 55 -2.92 -4.60 -1.50
C PHE A 55 -2.22 -4.24 -2.82
N PRO A 56 -2.84 -3.42 -3.68
CA PRO A 56 -2.19 -2.94 -4.89
C PRO A 56 -1.20 -1.80 -4.62
N TRP A 57 -0.09 -1.86 -5.33
CA TRP A 57 0.83 -0.75 -5.54
C TRP A 57 0.59 -0.15 -6.90
N TYR A 58 0.58 1.18 -6.95
CA TYR A 58 0.49 1.95 -8.16
C TYR A 58 1.72 2.83 -8.33
N LYS A 59 1.99 3.15 -9.59
CA LYS A 59 2.99 4.12 -10.01
C LYS A 59 2.30 5.22 -10.80
N GLN A 60 2.63 6.47 -10.51
CA GLN A 60 2.17 7.64 -11.26
C GLN A 60 3.38 8.48 -11.68
N GLU A 61 3.61 8.51 -12.98
CA GLU A 61 4.58 9.38 -13.62
C GLU A 61 4.02 10.80 -13.78
N LEU A 62 4.90 11.79 -13.82
CA LEU A 62 4.50 13.19 -13.96
C LEU A 62 3.65 13.40 -15.23
N GLY A 63 2.49 14.02 -15.09
CA GLY A 63 1.56 14.27 -16.19
C GLY A 63 0.79 13.05 -16.68
N LYS A 64 0.93 11.88 -16.03
CA LYS A 64 0.18 10.66 -16.35
C LYS A 64 -0.75 10.27 -15.21
N GLY A 65 -1.74 9.43 -15.52
CA GLY A 65 -2.63 8.85 -14.52
C GLY A 65 -1.97 7.70 -13.74
N PRO A 66 -2.55 7.32 -12.58
CA PRO A 66 -2.25 6.08 -11.86
C PRO A 66 -2.17 4.84 -12.77
N ARG A 67 -1.11 4.04 -12.63
CA ARG A 67 -1.01 2.71 -13.25
C ARG A 67 -0.76 1.67 -12.19
N LEU A 68 -1.48 0.55 -12.25
CA LEU A 68 -1.23 -0.59 -11.39
C LEU A 68 0.18 -1.11 -11.69
N LEU A 69 1.01 -1.22 -10.64
CA LEU A 69 2.38 -1.67 -10.73
C LEU A 69 2.48 -3.15 -10.37
N ILE A 70 2.01 -3.52 -9.18
CA ILE A 70 2.00 -4.89 -8.65
C ILE A 70 1.00 -4.98 -7.51
N ASP A 71 0.34 -6.11 -7.33
CA ASP A 71 -0.63 -6.33 -6.25
C ASP A 71 -0.31 -7.59 -5.44
N ILE A 72 -0.55 -7.58 -4.13
CA ILE A 72 -0.44 -8.79 -3.31
C ILE A 72 -1.75 -9.08 -2.58
N ARG A 73 -2.10 -10.35 -2.43
CA ARG A 73 -3.27 -10.81 -1.67
C ARG A 73 -2.86 -11.21 -0.27
N SER A 74 -3.79 -11.12 0.68
CA SER A 74 -3.55 -11.48 2.09
C SER A 74 -3.13 -12.94 2.33
N SER A 75 -3.36 -13.83 1.36
CA SER A 75 -2.91 -15.22 1.38
C SER A 75 -1.42 -15.40 1.03
N MET A 76 -0.74 -14.34 0.61
CA MET A 76 0.66 -14.36 0.17
C MET A 76 1.52 -13.52 1.11
N THR A 77 2.78 -13.91 1.29
CA THR A 77 3.78 -13.12 2.04
C THR A 77 4.74 -12.37 1.13
N THR A 78 4.96 -12.87 -0.08
CA THR A 78 5.87 -12.31 -1.07
C THR A 78 5.27 -12.43 -2.46
N LYS A 79 5.45 -11.41 -3.30
CA LYS A 79 5.19 -11.47 -4.73
C LYS A 79 6.30 -10.75 -5.48
N GLU A 80 6.75 -11.35 -6.57
CA GLU A 80 7.81 -10.83 -7.42
C GLU A 80 7.28 -10.61 -8.84
N ASP A 81 7.71 -9.50 -9.46
CA ASP A 81 7.53 -9.23 -10.88
C ASP A 81 8.75 -8.47 -11.40
N GLN A 82 9.57 -9.14 -12.21
CA GLN A 82 10.81 -8.59 -12.76
C GLN A 82 11.74 -8.00 -11.68
N ARG A 83 11.88 -6.67 -11.65
CA ARG A 83 12.72 -5.92 -10.69
C ARG A 83 11.97 -5.57 -9.40
N LEU A 84 10.70 -5.94 -9.29
CA LEU A 84 9.82 -5.58 -8.18
C LEU A 84 9.62 -6.75 -7.25
N THR A 85 9.71 -6.49 -5.95
CA THR A 85 9.35 -7.45 -4.91
C THR A 85 8.45 -6.78 -3.90
N VAL A 86 7.28 -7.36 -3.65
CA VAL A 86 6.37 -6.92 -2.60
C VAL A 86 6.42 -7.90 -1.44
N LEU A 87 6.63 -7.41 -0.23
CA LEU A 87 6.57 -8.19 1.00
C LEU A 87 5.37 -7.75 1.84
N LEU A 88 4.57 -8.70 2.28
CA LEU A 88 3.41 -8.48 3.14
C LEU A 88 3.59 -9.23 4.46
N ASN A 89 3.59 -8.49 5.56
CA ASN A 89 3.52 -9.00 6.91
C ASN A 89 2.20 -8.57 7.56
N ARG A 90 1.21 -9.47 7.55
CA ARG A 90 -0.12 -9.18 8.12
C ARG A 90 -0.11 -9.02 9.63
N THR A 91 0.73 -9.75 10.33
CA THR A 91 0.83 -9.68 11.80
C THR A 91 1.38 -8.33 12.25
N ALA A 92 2.41 -7.83 11.56
CA ALA A 92 2.98 -6.50 11.79
C ALA A 92 2.22 -5.38 11.10
N ARG A 93 1.23 -5.70 10.25
CA ARG A 93 0.53 -4.79 9.35
C ARG A 93 1.49 -3.91 8.54
N HIS A 94 2.46 -4.58 7.92
CA HIS A 94 3.54 -3.96 7.17
C HIS A 94 3.56 -4.48 5.73
N LEU A 95 3.71 -3.56 4.79
CA LEU A 95 3.82 -3.82 3.36
C LEU A 95 5.06 -3.07 2.85
N SER A 96 5.92 -3.73 2.09
CA SER A 96 7.05 -3.07 1.43
C SER A 96 7.10 -3.38 -0.06
N LEU A 97 7.50 -2.38 -0.84
CA LEU A 97 7.85 -2.50 -2.25
C LEU A 97 9.35 -2.31 -2.40
N HIS A 98 10.02 -3.32 -2.92
CA HIS A 98 11.43 -3.31 -3.25
C HIS A 98 11.56 -3.16 -4.77
N ILE A 99 12.41 -2.23 -5.20
CA ILE A 99 12.74 -2.02 -6.61
C ILE A 99 14.25 -2.27 -6.74
N ALA A 100 14.62 -3.36 -7.41
CA ALA A 100 15.99 -3.68 -7.73
C ALA A 100 16.46 -2.91 -8.97
N ASP A 101 17.77 -2.67 -9.08
CA ASP A 101 18.37 -2.03 -10.26
C ASP A 101 17.59 -0.78 -10.71
N THR A 102 17.41 0.19 -9.79
CA THR A 102 16.56 1.36 -10.02
C THR A 102 16.99 2.09 -11.29
N GLN A 103 16.03 2.42 -12.16
CA GLN A 103 16.26 3.08 -13.44
C GLN A 103 15.68 4.51 -13.41
N PRO A 104 16.19 5.43 -14.23
CA PRO A 104 15.71 6.82 -14.27
C PRO A 104 14.19 6.94 -14.47
N GLU A 105 13.62 6.02 -15.25
CA GLU A 105 12.20 5.90 -15.55
C GLU A 105 11.37 5.50 -14.32
N ASP A 106 12.01 5.00 -13.26
CA ASP A 106 11.37 4.71 -11.98
C ASP A 106 11.05 6.00 -11.19
N SER A 107 11.50 7.17 -11.64
CA SER A 107 11.13 8.46 -11.03
C SER A 107 9.64 8.73 -11.14
N ALA A 108 8.92 8.59 -10.02
CA ALA A 108 7.47 8.64 -9.98
C ALA A 108 6.95 8.76 -8.54
N VAL A 109 5.65 9.00 -8.43
CA VAL A 109 4.89 8.82 -7.19
C VAL A 109 4.43 7.37 -7.11
N TYR A 110 4.70 6.71 -6.00
CA TYR A 110 4.28 5.35 -5.70
C TYR A 110 3.24 5.40 -4.58
N PHE A 111 2.17 4.64 -4.73
CA PHE A 111 1.15 4.58 -3.69
C PHE A 111 0.65 3.17 -3.48
N SER A 112 0.53 2.81 -2.21
CA SER A 112 -0.13 1.59 -1.78
C SER A 112 -1.56 1.92 -1.38
N VAL A 113 -2.46 1.02 -1.75
CA VAL A 113 -3.85 1.03 -1.32
C VAL A 113 -4.12 -0.27 -0.59
N TYR A 114 -4.99 -0.23 0.41
CA TYR A 114 -5.54 -1.42 1.03
C TYR A 114 -7.07 -1.27 1.11
N TYR A 115 -7.77 -2.38 0.85
CA TYR A 115 -9.22 -2.43 0.88
C TYR A 115 -9.70 -3.25 2.07
N CYS A 116 -10.43 -2.61 2.99
CA CYS A 116 -11.15 -3.32 4.04
C CYS A 116 -12.23 -4.22 3.43
N ALA A 117 -12.34 -5.47 3.86
CA ALA A 117 -13.55 -6.25 3.62
C ALA A 117 -14.67 -5.70 4.50
N VAL A 118 -15.74 -5.15 3.90
CA VAL A 118 -16.96 -4.87 4.65
C VAL A 118 -17.66 -6.21 4.85
N ASN A 119 -17.60 -6.75 6.06
CA ASN A 119 -18.59 -7.74 6.45
C ASN A 119 -19.91 -6.99 6.55
N ASP A 120 -20.82 -7.18 5.60
CA ASP A 120 -22.23 -6.83 5.74
C ASP A 120 -22.83 -7.73 6.84
N THR A 121 -22.41 -7.49 8.07
CA THR A 121 -23.11 -7.99 9.24
C THR A 121 -24.26 -7.01 9.43
N VAL A 122 -25.37 -7.25 8.75
CA VAL A 122 -26.67 -6.86 9.28
C VAL A 122 -26.84 -7.69 10.56
N THR A 123 -26.20 -7.24 11.65
CA THR A 123 -26.62 -7.64 12.98
C THR A 123 -27.97 -6.98 13.17
N GLY A 124 -29.01 -7.76 12.85
CA GLY A 124 -30.38 -7.43 13.21
C GLY A 124 -30.39 -6.93 14.64
N THR A 125 -30.90 -5.73 14.81
CA THR A 125 -31.28 -5.16 16.09
C THR A 125 -32.23 -6.13 16.78
N ALA A 126 -31.70 -6.97 17.67
CA ALA A 126 -32.52 -7.54 18.73
C ALA A 126 -32.82 -6.39 19.70
N GLY A 127 -33.85 -5.62 19.38
CA GLY A 127 -34.44 -4.66 20.29
C GLY A 127 -34.82 -5.39 21.57
N GLY A 128 -34.24 -4.97 22.69
CA GLY A 128 -34.78 -5.26 23.99
C GLY A 128 -36.16 -4.64 24.09
N ALA A 129 -37.19 -5.47 24.26
CA ALA A 129 -38.46 -5.06 24.81
C ALA A 129 -38.61 -5.77 26.16
N GLU A 130 -38.55 -4.98 27.22
CA GLU A 130 -39.00 -5.36 28.55
C GLU A 130 -40.48 -5.77 28.46
N HIS A 131 -40.82 -6.94 28.98
CA HIS A 131 -42.21 -7.29 29.31
C HIS A 131 -42.33 -7.34 30.82
N LYS A 132 -42.88 -6.26 31.35
CA LYS A 132 -43.33 -6.12 32.73
C LYS A 132 -44.61 -6.95 32.89
N LEU A 133 -44.60 -7.88 33.84
CA LEU A 133 -45.79 -8.49 34.43
C LEU A 133 -45.78 -8.17 35.92
#